data_AF-A0A4Q2ZDM8-F1
#
_entry.id   AF-A0A4Q2ZDM8-F1
#
_cell.length_a   1.000
_cell.length_b   1.000
_cell.length_c   1.000
_cell.angle_alpha   90.00
_cell.angle_beta   90.00
_cell.angle_gamma   90.00
#
_symmetry.space_group_name_H-M   'P 1'
#
loop_
_entity.id
_entity.type
_entity.pdbx_description
1 polymer ?
#
loop_
_entity_poly.entity_id
_entity_poly.type
_entity_poly.pdbx_seq_one_letter_code
_entity_poly.pdbx_strand_id
1 'polypeptide(L)'
;MKFSQPIQWSSIAARLFCAVVCFFPSLLLAHPGHYHPDETDEFDFFKANFLHSHGAIDYVLGAVALTCLVLSCVSVKRGVRIAAFVAALGSIALLPVL
;
A
#
# COMPACT_ATOMS: atom_id res chain seq x y z
N MET A 1 -9.52 -19.99 37.50
CA MET A 1 -9.79 -20.28 36.08
C MET A 1 -9.55 -19.00 35.28
N LYS A 2 -8.52 -18.96 34.42
CA LYS A 2 -8.26 -17.80 33.54
C LYS A 2 -9.02 -18.01 32.23
N PHE A 3 -10.06 -17.22 32.01
CA PHE A 3 -10.77 -17.18 30.74
C PHE A 3 -9.92 -16.40 29.74
N SER A 4 -9.23 -17.10 28.84
CA SER A 4 -8.67 -16.48 27.64
C SER A 4 -9.84 -16.16 26.70
N GLN A 5 -10.19 -14.88 26.63
CA GLN A 5 -11.15 -14.38 25.64
C GLN A 5 -10.54 -14.55 24.23
N PRO A 6 -11.28 -15.07 23.24
CA PRO A 6 -10.78 -15.16 21.88
C PRO A 6 -10.56 -13.75 21.33
N ILE A 7 -9.38 -13.49 20.77
CA ILE A 7 -9.05 -12.23 20.12
C ILE A 7 -10.05 -12.01 18.98
N GLN A 8 -10.92 -11.01 19.12
CA GLN A 8 -11.89 -10.64 18.09
C GLN A 8 -11.21 -9.79 17.02
N TRP A 9 -10.56 -10.47 16.07
CA TRP A 9 -9.83 -9.89 14.94
C TRP A 9 -10.67 -8.90 14.11
N SER A 10 -11.99 -9.13 14.01
CA SER A 10 -12.93 -8.22 13.35
C SER A 10 -12.98 -6.85 14.03
N SER A 11 -12.92 -6.79 15.35
CA SER A 11 -12.95 -5.51 16.10
C SER A 11 -11.64 -4.73 15.95
N ILE A 12 -10.52 -5.44 15.85
CA ILE A 12 -9.19 -4.83 15.66
C ILE A 12 -9.09 -4.26 14.24
N ALA A 13 -9.52 -5.02 13.23
CA ALA A 13 -9.57 -4.55 11.84
C ALA A 13 -10.48 -3.32 11.69
N ALA A 14 -11.66 -3.32 12.30
CA ALA A 14 -12.57 -2.18 12.28
C ALA A 14 -11.96 -0.93 12.96
N ARG A 15 -11.25 -1.09 14.08
CA ARG A 15 -10.57 0.01 14.76
C ARG A 15 -9.42 0.59 13.95
N LEU A 16 -8.61 -0.27 13.33
CA LEU A 16 -7.54 0.15 12.43
C LEU A 16 -8.10 0.88 11.20
N PHE A 17 -9.18 0.38 10.62
CA PHE A 17 -9.86 1.04 9.51
C PHE A 17 -10.39 2.43 9.91
N CYS A 18 -11.07 2.55 11.05
CA CYS A 18 -11.51 3.86 11.56
C CYS A 18 -10.34 4.80 11.81
N ALA A 19 -9.23 4.32 12.39
CA ALA A 19 -8.04 5.13 12.61
C ALA A 19 -7.46 5.66 11.29
N VAL A 20 -7.39 4.82 10.26
CA VAL A 20 -6.93 5.22 8.92
C VAL A 20 -7.87 6.24 8.30
N VAL A 21 -9.20 6.01 8.33
CA VAL A 21 -10.19 6.93 7.76
C VAL A 21 -10.18 8.29 8.46
N CYS A 22 -9.94 8.33 9.78
CA CYS A 22 -9.85 9.59 10.52
C CYS A 22 -8.51 10.31 10.33
N PHE A 23 -7.40 9.58 10.15
CA PHE A 23 -6.06 10.15 10.03
C PHE A 23 -5.72 10.58 8.60
N PHE A 24 -6.27 9.91 7.59
CA PHE A 24 -5.99 10.17 6.19
C PHE A 24 -6.34 11.61 5.74
N PRO A 25 -7.49 12.20 6.13
CA PRO A 25 -7.79 13.60 5.86
C PRO A 25 -6.80 14.57 6.52
N SER A 26 -6.26 14.23 7.70
CA SER A 26 -5.26 15.05 8.38
C SER A 26 -3.91 15.04 7.65
N LEU A 27 -3.53 13.93 7.02
CA LEU A 27 -2.34 13.87 6.15
C LEU A 27 -2.52 14.69 4.87
N LEU A 28 -3.73 14.67 4.29
CA LEU A 28 -4.11 15.48 3.13
C LEU A 28 -4.12 16.99 3.45
N LEU A 29 -4.66 17.36 4.62
CA LEU A 29 -4.85 18.74 5.06
C LEU A 29 -3.66 19.35 5.81
N ALA A 30 -2.72 18.54 6.31
CA ALA A 30 -1.41 19.04 6.67
C ALA A 30 -0.93 19.84 5.46
N HIS A 31 -0.66 21.12 5.61
CA HIS A 31 -0.31 21.95 4.46
C HIS A 31 1.00 21.41 3.88
N PRO A 32 1.14 21.14 2.57
CA PRO A 32 2.47 20.94 2.01
C PRO A 32 3.25 22.21 2.38
N GLY A 33 4.39 22.06 3.06
CA GLY A 33 5.32 23.18 3.15
C GLY A 33 5.54 23.69 1.73
N HIS A 34 5.76 24.99 1.56
CA HIS A 34 6.21 25.47 0.26
C HIS A 34 7.45 24.67 -0.12
N TYR A 35 7.29 23.77 -1.10
CA TYR A 35 8.38 22.94 -1.59
C TYR A 35 9.55 23.86 -1.92
N HIS A 36 10.59 23.81 -1.09
CA HIS A 36 11.82 24.52 -1.30
C HIS A 36 12.74 23.56 -2.06
N PRO A 37 13.05 23.82 -3.34
CA PRO A 37 13.85 22.91 -4.16
C PRO A 37 15.28 22.67 -3.62
N ASP A 38 15.72 23.47 -2.64
CA ASP A 38 17.03 23.37 -1.99
C ASP A 38 16.97 22.67 -0.62
N GLU A 39 15.78 22.37 -0.09
CA GLU A 39 15.56 21.66 1.18
C GLU A 39 14.95 20.28 0.87
N THR A 40 15.77 19.24 0.94
CA THR A 40 15.33 17.85 0.77
C THR A 40 14.57 17.38 2.01
N ASP A 41 13.36 17.90 2.22
CA ASP A 41 12.45 17.35 3.22
C ASP A 41 11.86 16.04 2.67
N GLU A 42 12.39 14.91 3.16
CA GLU A 42 11.96 13.56 2.80
C GLU A 42 10.45 13.35 3.01
N PHE A 43 9.84 14.08 3.96
CA PHE A 43 8.41 14.01 4.22
C PHE A 43 7.58 14.71 3.14
N ASP A 44 8.01 15.88 2.68
CA ASP A 44 7.36 16.59 1.57
C ASP A 44 7.57 15.88 0.23
N PHE A 45 8.75 15.27 0.00
CA PHE A 45 8.98 14.40 -1.17
C PHE A 45 8.07 13.16 -1.12
N PHE A 46 8.00 12.47 0.02
CA PHE A 46 7.13 11.31 0.19
C PHE A 46 5.66 11.68 -0.02
N LYS A 47 5.21 12.80 0.52
CA LYS A 47 3.84 13.28 0.37
C LYS A 47 3.53 13.72 -1.06
N ALA A 48 4.42 14.48 -1.69
CA ALA A 48 4.30 14.87 -3.09
C ALA A 48 4.21 13.62 -3.96
N ASN A 49 5.06 12.62 -3.76
CA ASN A 49 5.05 11.40 -4.55
C ASN A 49 3.82 10.51 -4.27
N PHE A 50 3.39 10.39 -3.02
CA PHE A 50 2.25 9.57 -2.63
C PHE A 50 0.89 10.19 -3.01
N LEU A 51 0.79 11.52 -3.04
CA LEU A 51 -0.46 12.25 -3.37
C LEU A 51 -0.48 12.81 -4.79
N HIS A 52 0.65 12.88 -5.52
CA HIS A 52 0.64 13.04 -6.97
C HIS A 52 0.26 11.72 -7.64
N SER A 53 -0.61 11.83 -8.65
CA SER A 53 -1.12 10.72 -9.46
C SER A 53 -0.03 9.80 -10.02
N HIS A 54 1.18 10.32 -10.24
CA HIS A 54 2.29 9.57 -10.82
C HIS A 54 3.07 8.71 -9.81
N GLY A 55 3.22 9.10 -8.54
CA GLY A 55 3.91 8.25 -7.55
C GLY A 55 2.97 7.34 -6.76
N ALA A 56 1.70 7.74 -6.59
CA ALA A 56 0.67 6.90 -5.96
C ALA A 56 0.46 5.57 -6.70
N ILE A 57 0.51 5.61 -8.03
CA ILE A 57 0.35 4.42 -8.87
C ILE A 57 1.51 3.45 -8.70
N ASP A 58 2.72 3.94 -8.39
CA ASP A 58 3.91 3.10 -8.20
C ASP A 58 3.78 2.28 -6.92
N TYR A 59 3.28 2.87 -5.83
CA TYR A 59 2.99 2.13 -4.60
C TYR A 59 1.89 1.07 -4.82
N VAL A 60 0.86 1.41 -5.59
CA VAL A 60 -0.21 0.46 -5.93
C VAL A 60 0.32 -0.68 -6.79
N LEU A 61 1.08 -0.39 -7.83
CA LEU A 61 1.70 -1.39 -8.71
C LEU A 61 2.67 -2.28 -7.93
N GLY A 62 3.48 -1.72 -7.03
CA GLY A 62 4.35 -2.49 -6.14
C GLY A 62 3.58 -3.41 -5.20
N ALA A 63 2.49 -2.93 -4.59
CA ALA A 63 1.64 -3.74 -3.72
C ALA A 63 0.92 -4.85 -4.48
N VAL A 64 0.42 -4.57 -5.69
CA VAL A 64 -0.20 -5.56 -6.58
C VAL A 64 0.83 -6.61 -7.00
N ALA A 65 2.04 -6.20 -7.39
CA ALA A 65 3.12 -7.10 -7.76
C ALA A 65 3.44 -8.10 -6.64
N LEU A 66 3.63 -7.60 -5.41
CA LEU A 66 3.94 -8.44 -4.25
C LEU A 66 2.79 -9.40 -3.92
N THR A 67 1.56 -8.90 -3.92
CA THR A 67 0.37 -9.71 -3.59
C THR A 67 0.16 -10.83 -4.61
N CYS A 68 0.29 -10.51 -5.90
CA CYS A 68 0.17 -11.47 -6.99
C CYS A 68 1.32 -12.49 -6.97
N LEU A 69 2.54 -12.08 -6.62
CA LEU A 69 3.67 -12.99 -6.46
C LEU A 69 3.42 -14.00 -5.32
N VAL A 70 2.99 -13.52 -4.15
CA VAL A 70 2.62 -14.40 -3.02
C VAL A 70 1.51 -15.36 -3.41
N LEU A 71 0.46 -14.87 -4.09
CA LEU A 71 -0.64 -15.70 -4.57
C LEU A 71 -0.18 -16.77 -5.57
N SER A 72 0.81 -16.46 -6.42
CA SER A 72 1.40 -17.41 -7.37
C SER A 72 2.15 -18.57 -6.69
N CYS A 73 2.73 -18.31 -5.52
CA CYS A 73 3.48 -19.28 -4.72
C CYS A 73 2.57 -20.15 -3.84
N VAL A 74 1.50 -19.58 -3.29
CA VAL A 74 0.64 -20.25 -2.30
C VAL A 74 -0.56 -20.97 -2.96
N SER A 75 -0.99 -20.56 -4.15
CA SER A 75 -2.15 -21.17 -4.80
C SER A 75 -1.87 -22.60 -5.30
N VAL A 76 -2.80 -23.52 -5.04
CA VAL A 76 -2.73 -24.91 -5.52
C VAL A 76 -3.17 -25.05 -6.98
N LYS A 77 -4.03 -24.14 -7.46
CA LYS A 77 -4.61 -24.19 -8.80
C LYS A 77 -3.63 -23.62 -9.83
N ARG A 78 -3.12 -24.46 -10.74
CA ARG A 78 -2.15 -24.06 -11.78
C ARG A 78 -2.57 -22.80 -12.56
N GLY A 79 -3.84 -22.71 -12.97
CA GLY A 79 -4.34 -21.54 -13.70
C GLY A 79 -4.24 -20.24 -12.91
N VAL A 80 -4.58 -20.28 -11.60
CA VAL A 80 -4.46 -19.11 -10.71
C VAL A 80 -2.99 -18.75 -10.49
N ARG A 81 -2.10 -19.74 -10.36
CA ARG A 81 -0.66 -19.48 -10.20
C ARG A 81 -0.07 -18.73 -11.40
N ILE A 82 -0.38 -19.20 -12.61
CA ILE A 82 0.13 -18.59 -13.84
C ILE A 82 -0.46 -17.19 -14.03
N ALA A 83 -1.77 -17.04 -13.84
CA ALA A 83 -2.43 -15.73 -13.95
C ALA A 83 -1.87 -14.72 -12.94
N ALA A 84 -1.68 -15.13 -11.68
CA ALA A 84 -1.09 -14.29 -10.64
C ALA A 84 0.38 -13.96 -10.95
N PHE A 85 1.16 -14.91 -11.47
CA PHE A 85 2.54 -14.64 -11.87
C PHE A 85 2.62 -13.63 -13.03
N VAL A 86 1.79 -13.78 -14.06
CA VAL A 86 1.72 -12.82 -15.18
C VAL A 86 1.27 -11.44 -14.70
N ALA A 87 0.28 -11.37 -13.80
CA ALA A 87 -0.15 -10.11 -13.20
C ALA A 87 0.99 -9.44 -12.41
N ALA A 88 1.77 -10.21 -11.64
CA ALA A 88 2.92 -9.68 -10.91
C ALA A 88 3.98 -9.11 -11.87
N LEU A 89 4.31 -9.83 -12.94
CA LEU A 89 5.24 -9.35 -13.97
C LEU A 89 4.73 -8.10 -14.68
N GLY A 90 3.44 -8.05 -15.02
CA GLY A 90 2.82 -6.88 -15.63
C GLY A 90 2.87 -5.66 -14.72
N SER A 91 2.60 -5.83 -13.42
CA SER A 91 2.73 -4.76 -12.44
C SER A 91 4.17 -4.27 -12.30
N ILE A 92 5.16 -5.17 -12.30
CA ILE A 92 6.59 -4.80 -12.26
C ILE A 92 7.00 -4.06 -13.55
N ALA A 93 6.53 -4.51 -14.72
CA ALA A 93 6.84 -3.87 -15.99
C ALA A 93 6.22 -2.47 -16.15
N LEU A 94 5.13 -2.20 -15.43
CA LEU A 94 4.47 -0.90 -15.38
C LEU A 94 5.07 0.05 -14.34
N LEU A 95 5.88 -0.46 -13.40
CA LEU A 95 6.63 0.42 -12.51
C LEU A 95 7.63 1.23 -13.35
N PRO A 96 7.71 2.54 -13.17
CA PRO A 96 8.77 3.33 -13.77
C PRO A 96 10.09 2.81 -13.20
N VAL A 97 10.82 2.05 -14.02
CA VAL A 97 12.20 1.69 -13.71
C VAL A 97 12.99 2.99 -13.81
N LEU A 98 13.35 3.52 -12.63
CA LEU A 98 14.24 4.68 -12.47
C LEU A 98 15.50 4.54 -13.31
#